data_AF-A0A2J4JS11-F1
#
_entry.id   AF-A0A2J4JS11-F1
#
_cell.length_a   1.000
_cell.length_b   1.000
_cell.length_c   1.000
_cell.angle_alpha   90.00
_cell.angle_beta   90.00
_cell.angle_gamma   90.00
#
_symmetry.space_group_name_H-M   'P 1'
#
loop_
_entity.id
_entity.type
_entity.pdbx_description
1 polymer ?
#
loop_
_entity_poly.entity_id
_entity_poly.type
_entity_poly.pdbx_seq_one_letter_code
_entity_poly.pdbx_strand_id
1 'polypeptide(L)'
;MCSMEIKIGYALAKPVETQAQCDAYTAMVEAVNAHNAACAVGDTLWSIADKPGCYEVTDGGVKSDPADQPKPEPTLKEKLEALQEDNKTLKEENTMIKQCLMEMSEIVYA
;
A
#
# COMPACT_ATOMS: atom_id res chain seq x y z
N MET A 1 -36.62 -10.71 15.12
CA MET A 1 -35.97 -9.47 14.69
C MET A 1 -35.68 -9.63 13.20
N CYS A 2 -36.20 -8.75 12.35
CA CYS A 2 -35.85 -8.79 10.93
C CYS A 2 -34.38 -8.40 10.81
N SER A 3 -33.50 -9.33 10.42
CA SER A 3 -32.10 -9.03 10.16
C SER A 3 -32.03 -8.02 9.02
N MET A 4 -31.50 -6.82 9.27
CA MET A 4 -31.21 -5.84 8.22
C MET A 4 -30.06 -6.39 7.37
N GLU A 5 -30.32 -6.63 6.09
CA GLU A 5 -29.28 -7.00 5.13
C GLU A 5 -28.51 -5.75 4.70
N ILE A 6 -27.29 -5.57 5.23
CA ILE A 6 -26.38 -4.53 4.78
C ILE A 6 -25.73 -4.99 3.47
N LYS A 7 -25.92 -4.21 2.40
CA LYS A 7 -25.39 -4.43 1.05
C LYS A 7 -25.29 -3.13 0.27
N ILE A 8 -24.76 -3.16 -0.95
CA ILE A 8 -24.74 -1.99 -1.85
C ILE A 8 -26.13 -1.35 -1.92
N GLY A 9 -26.20 -0.04 -1.76
CA GLY A 9 -27.42 0.77 -1.67
C GLY A 9 -27.98 0.95 -0.26
N TYR A 10 -27.43 0.25 0.75
CA TYR A 10 -27.77 0.52 2.15
C TYR A 10 -27.29 1.92 2.55
N ALA A 11 -28.18 2.70 3.16
CA ALA A 11 -27.89 4.07 3.59
C ALA A 11 -28.25 4.30 5.05
N LEU A 12 -27.32 4.89 5.81
CA LEU A 12 -27.52 5.36 7.17
C LEU A 12 -27.60 6.89 7.16
N ALA A 13 -28.73 7.44 7.61
CA ALA A 13 -28.94 8.89 7.66
C ALA A 13 -28.00 9.58 8.65
N LYS A 14 -27.54 10.78 8.29
CA LYS A 14 -26.84 11.71 9.18
C LYS A 14 -27.84 12.74 9.76
N PRO A 15 -27.55 13.32 10.93
CA PRO A 15 -26.39 13.03 11.79
C PRO A 15 -26.56 11.70 12.55
N VAL A 16 -25.43 11.08 12.88
CA VAL A 16 -25.37 9.91 13.75
C VAL A 16 -25.18 10.43 15.18
N GLU A 17 -26.27 10.53 15.94
CA GLU A 17 -26.29 11.20 17.26
C GLU A 17 -26.67 10.24 18.39
N THR A 18 -27.51 9.26 18.10
CA THR A 18 -28.01 8.29 19.08
C THR A 18 -27.15 7.02 19.11
N GLN A 19 -27.13 6.32 20.24
CA GLN A 19 -26.42 5.04 20.37
C GLN A 19 -26.86 4.04 19.29
N ALA A 20 -28.16 3.94 19.01
CA ALA A 20 -28.67 3.05 17.97
C ALA A 20 -28.14 3.39 16.57
N GLN A 21 -27.92 4.67 16.26
CA GLN A 21 -27.30 5.07 15.00
C GLN A 21 -25.80 4.77 14.97
N CYS A 22 -25.09 4.91 16.10
CA CYS A 22 -23.69 4.49 16.23
C CYS A 22 -23.53 2.97 16.04
N ASP A 23 -24.43 2.19 16.63
CA ASP A 23 -24.45 0.73 16.50
C ASP A 23 -24.73 0.34 15.04
N ALA A 24 -25.67 1.05 14.38
CA ALA A 24 -25.96 0.83 12.96
C ALA A 24 -24.79 1.19 12.04
N TYR A 25 -24.05 2.27 12.33
CA TYR A 25 -22.83 2.61 11.59
C TYR A 25 -21.73 1.57 11.80
N THR A 26 -21.57 1.10 13.04
CA THR A 26 -20.60 0.03 13.37
C THR A 26 -20.93 -1.26 12.63
N ALA A 27 -22.19 -1.67 12.62
CA ALA A 27 -22.64 -2.84 11.85
C ALA A 27 -22.40 -2.66 10.34
N MET A 28 -22.60 -1.45 9.81
CA MET A 28 -22.30 -1.12 8.41
C MET A 28 -20.82 -1.31 8.08
N VAL A 29 -19.92 -0.82 8.93
CA VAL A 29 -18.46 -0.99 8.78
C VAL A 29 -18.07 -2.47 8.88
N GLU A 30 -18.58 -3.19 9.87
CA GLU A 30 -18.30 -4.61 10.06
C GLU A 30 -18.77 -5.45 8.87
N ALA A 31 -19.96 -5.18 8.33
CA ALA A 31 -20.48 -5.87 7.16
C ALA A 31 -19.63 -5.61 5.91
N VAL A 32 -19.22 -4.36 5.67
CA VAL A 32 -18.33 -4.00 4.55
C VAL A 32 -16.98 -4.70 4.68
N ASN A 33 -16.40 -4.73 5.88
CA ASN A 33 -15.13 -5.41 6.13
C ASN A 33 -15.24 -6.93 5.96
N ALA A 34 -16.30 -7.54 6.49
CA ALA A 34 -16.54 -8.98 6.35
C ALA A 34 -16.76 -9.39 4.89
N HIS A 35 -17.53 -8.61 4.12
CA HIS A 35 -17.72 -8.81 2.69
C HIS A 35 -16.37 -8.73 1.94
N ASN A 36 -15.63 -7.64 2.14
CA ASN A 36 -14.34 -7.42 1.45
C ASN A 36 -13.28 -8.47 1.82
N ALA A 37 -13.30 -8.98 3.05
CA ALA A 37 -12.43 -10.06 3.50
C ALA A 37 -12.76 -11.40 2.83
N ALA A 38 -14.05 -11.66 2.57
CA ALA A 38 -14.51 -12.87 1.90
C ALA A 38 -14.40 -12.83 0.36
N CYS A 39 -14.29 -11.63 -0.23
CA CYS A 39 -14.11 -11.46 -1.68
C CYS A 39 -12.85 -12.15 -2.22
N ALA A 40 -13.02 -12.88 -3.31
CA ALA A 40 -11.93 -13.38 -4.16
C ALA A 40 -11.41 -12.27 -5.09
N VAL A 41 -10.25 -12.52 -5.72
CA VAL A 41 -9.71 -11.62 -6.76
C VAL A 41 -10.72 -11.50 -7.90
N GLY A 42 -11.02 -10.27 -8.31
CA GLY A 42 -12.04 -9.95 -9.32
C GLY A 42 -13.44 -9.68 -8.76
N ASP A 43 -13.72 -10.02 -7.51
CA ASP A 43 -15.02 -9.71 -6.89
C ASP A 43 -15.16 -8.21 -6.61
N THR A 44 -16.42 -7.72 -6.60
CA THR A 44 -16.76 -6.34 -6.24
C THR A 44 -16.55 -6.12 -4.74
N LEU A 45 -15.63 -5.22 -4.41
CA LEU A 45 -15.45 -4.68 -3.08
C LEU A 45 -16.55 -3.66 -2.78
N TRP A 46 -16.87 -3.52 -1.51
CA TRP A 46 -17.78 -2.50 -1.00
C TRP A 46 -17.00 -1.36 -0.36
N SER A 47 -17.53 -0.16 -0.48
CA SER A 47 -17.00 1.05 0.16
C SER A 47 -18.13 1.83 0.82
N ILE A 48 -17.83 2.54 1.91
CA ILE A 48 -18.77 3.44 2.57
C ILE A 48 -18.52 4.85 2.04
N ALA A 49 -19.42 5.35 1.21
CA ALA A 49 -19.38 6.71 0.72
C ALA A 49 -19.97 7.66 1.77
N ASP A 50 -19.21 8.69 2.14
CA ASP A 50 -19.69 9.80 2.96
C ASP A 50 -20.38 10.85 2.06
N LYS A 51 -21.72 10.84 2.04
CA LYS A 51 -22.53 11.75 1.21
C LYS A 51 -23.17 12.84 2.08
N PRO A 52 -23.58 13.98 1.51
CA PRO A 52 -24.43 14.92 2.23
C PRO A 52 -25.72 14.21 2.72
N GLY A 53 -25.95 14.20 4.04
CA GLY A 53 -27.16 13.61 4.64
C GLY A 53 -27.13 12.10 4.91
N CYS A 54 -26.17 11.33 4.42
CA CYS A 54 -26.06 9.90 4.75
C CYS A 54 -24.66 9.31 4.53
N TYR A 55 -24.42 8.15 5.14
CA TYR A 55 -23.38 7.19 4.72
C TYR A 55 -24.02 6.11 3.87
N GLU A 56 -23.43 5.74 2.74
CA GLU A 56 -24.00 4.75 1.83
C GLU A 56 -23.00 3.68 1.43
N VAL A 57 -23.40 2.41 1.45
CA VAL A 57 -22.59 1.32 0.89
C VAL A 57 -22.67 1.39 -0.63
N THR A 58 -21.53 1.54 -1.28
CA THR A 58 -21.39 1.73 -2.71
C THR A 58 -20.37 0.75 -3.28
N ASP A 59 -20.31 0.66 -4.61
CA ASP A 59 -19.29 -0.09 -5.33
C ASP A 59 -17.89 0.51 -5.05
N GLY A 60 -17.01 -0.29 -4.46
CA GLY A 60 -15.64 0.07 -4.10
C GLY A 60 -14.61 -0.33 -5.16
N GLY A 61 -15.05 -0.74 -6.35
CA GLY A 61 -14.23 -1.34 -7.39
C GLY A 61 -14.06 -2.85 -7.19
N VAL A 62 -13.07 -3.40 -7.88
CA VAL A 62 -12.79 -4.84 -7.85
C VAL A 62 -11.58 -5.15 -6.96
N LYS A 63 -11.58 -6.32 -6.32
CA LYS A 63 -10.42 -6.80 -5.58
C LYS A 63 -9.30 -7.15 -6.56
N SER A 64 -8.23 -6.36 -6.56
CA SER A 64 -7.04 -6.64 -7.37
C SER A 64 -6.28 -7.88 -6.87
N ASP A 65 -5.52 -8.51 -7.77
CA ASP A 65 -4.58 -9.55 -7.38
C ASP A 65 -3.49 -8.93 -6.47
N PRO A 66 -3.14 -9.55 -5.34
CA PRO A 66 -2.00 -9.13 -4.54
C PRO A 66 -0.68 -9.03 -5.33
N ALA A 67 -0.50 -9.83 -6.39
CA ALA A 67 0.67 -9.78 -7.26
C ALA A 67 0.71 -8.54 -8.17
N ASP A 68 -0.46 -7.94 -8.45
CA ASP A 68 -0.58 -6.69 -9.21
C ASP A 68 -0.38 -5.45 -8.34
N GLN A 69 -0.28 -5.61 -7.01
CA GLN A 69 0.05 -4.49 -6.13
C GLN A 69 1.49 -4.04 -6.42
N PRO A 70 1.74 -2.71 -6.53
CA PRO A 70 3.09 -2.20 -6.63
C PRO A 70 3.93 -2.76 -5.49
N LYS A 71 5.12 -3.29 -5.80
CA LYS A 71 6.08 -3.66 -4.76
C LYS A 71 6.25 -2.47 -3.82
N PRO A 72 6.28 -2.68 -2.49
CA PRO A 72 6.57 -1.62 -1.55
C PRO A 72 7.84 -0.89 -1.99
N GLU A 73 7.77 0.44 -2.10
CA GLU A 73 8.96 1.21 -2.39
C GLU A 73 9.99 0.95 -1.29
N PRO A 74 11.28 0.71 -1.64
CA PRO A 74 12.30 0.53 -0.62
C PRO A 74 12.38 1.78 0.25
N THR A 75 12.49 1.55 1.56
CA THR A 75 12.57 2.59 2.57
C THR A 75 13.79 3.49 2.34
N LEU A 76 13.74 4.71 2.87
CA LEU A 76 14.89 5.62 2.82
C LEU A 76 16.16 5.01 3.42
N LYS A 77 15.99 4.14 4.43
CA LYS A 77 17.08 3.43 5.07
C LYS A 77 17.72 2.42 4.13
N GLU A 78 16.92 1.57 3.49
CA GLU A 78 17.41 0.58 2.50
C GLU A 78 18.08 1.27 1.31
N LYS A 79 17.53 2.40 0.83
CA LYS A 79 18.15 3.21 -0.24
C LYS A 79 19.51 3.79 0.20
N LEU A 80 19.63 4.24 1.45
CA LEU A 80 20.86 4.81 1.98
C LEU A 80 21.95 3.74 2.17
N GLU A 81 21.58 2.56 2.66
CA GLU A 81 22.51 1.42 2.81
C GLU A 81 23.05 0.99 1.44
N ALA A 82 22.19 0.85 0.43
CA ALA A 82 22.61 0.53 -0.94
C ALA A 82 23.58 1.59 -1.51
N LEU A 83 23.28 2.88 -1.34
CA LEU A 83 24.17 3.95 -1.81
C LEU A 83 25.53 3.98 -1.10
N GLN A 84 25.57 3.59 0.18
CA GLN A 84 26.82 3.49 0.93
C GLN A 84 27.67 2.31 0.46
N GLU A 85 27.03 1.17 0.18
CA GLU A 85 27.69 -0.01 -0.37
C GLU A 85 28.27 0.27 -1.75
N ASP A 86 27.48 0.88 -2.65
CA ASP A 86 27.95 1.29 -3.98
C ASP A 86 29.13 2.28 -3.89
N ASN A 87 29.07 3.25 -2.99
CA ASN A 87 30.18 4.20 -2.77
C ASN A 87 31.44 3.51 -2.26
N LYS A 88 31.31 2.48 -1.43
CA LYS A 88 32.44 1.70 -0.94
C LYS A 88 33.10 0.94 -2.09
N THR A 89 32.31 0.20 -2.87
CA THR A 89 32.79 -0.53 -4.05
C THR A 89 33.50 0.40 -5.03
N LEU A 90 32.89 1.55 -5.36
CA LEU A 90 33.49 2.54 -6.25
C LEU A 90 34.83 3.09 -5.73
N LYS A 91 34.99 3.25 -4.42
CA LYS A 91 36.27 3.69 -3.84
C LYS A 91 37.35 2.63 -3.94
N GLU A 92 37.00 1.37 -3.74
CA GLU A 92 37.91 0.23 -3.87
C GLU A 92 38.37 0.08 -5.32
N GLU A 93 37.44 0.13 -6.29
CA GLU A 93 37.75 0.10 -7.72
C GLU A 93 38.66 1.26 -8.13
N ASN A 94 38.37 2.48 -7.70
CA ASN A 94 39.22 3.64 -7.98
C ASN A 94 40.63 3.48 -7.41
N THR A 95 40.78 2.82 -6.27
CA THR A 95 42.08 2.55 -5.65
C THR A 95 42.86 1.54 -6.48
N MET A 96 42.22 0.45 -6.90
CA MET A 96 42.83 -0.58 -7.76
C MET A 96 43.23 -0.01 -9.12
N ILE A 97 42.39 0.83 -9.73
CA ILE A 97 42.69 1.48 -11.01
C ILE A 97 43.92 2.39 -10.87
N LYS A 98 44.01 3.18 -9.80
CA LYS A 98 45.19 4.04 -9.56
C LYS A 98 46.46 3.23 -9.40
N GLN A 99 46.41 2.12 -8.68
CA GLN A 99 47.56 1.22 -8.52
C GLN A 99 48.02 0.65 -9.87
N CYS A 100 47.09 0.15 -10.68
CA CYS A 100 47.37 -0.35 -12.03
C CYS A 100 48.00 0.73 -12.93
N LEU A 101 47.49 1.97 -12.87
CA LEU A 101 48.05 3.10 -13.63
C LEU A 101 49.49 3.45 -13.21
N MET A 102 49.82 3.37 -11.92
CA MET A 102 51.18 3.62 -11.43
C MET A 102 52.15 2.55 -11.94
N GLU A 103 51.77 1.27 -11.84
CA GLU A 103 52.58 0.14 -12.32
C GLU A 103 52.82 0.20 -13.84
N MET A 104 51.81 0.56 -14.62
CA MET A 104 51.99 0.78 -16.07
C MET A 104 52.94 1.94 -16.38
N SER A 105 52.95 2.99 -15.57
CA SER A 105 53.87 4.11 -15.76
C SER A 105 55.32 3.73 -15.48
N GLU A 106 55.58 2.85 -14.51
CA GLU A 106 56.93 2.37 -14.19
C GLU A 106 57.52 1.51 -15.33
N ILE A 107 56.69 0.72 -16.01
CA ILE A 107 57.12 -0.14 -17.14
C ILE A 107 57.54 0.70 -18.37
N VAL A 108 56.98 1.89 -18.56
CA VAL A 108 57.29 2.75 -19.73
C VAL A 108 58.65 3.45 -19.60
N TYR A 109 59.18 3.59 -18.38
CA TYR A 109 60.45 4.30 -18.11
C TYR A 109 61.64 3.39 -17.76
N ALA A 110 61.48 2.06 -17.83
CA ALA A 110 62.53 1.06 -17.59
C ALA A 110 63.09 0.51 -18.92
#